data_AF-A0A221NZ71-F1
#
_entry.id   AF-A0A221NZ71-F1
#
_cell.length_a   1.000
_cell.length_b   1.000
_cell.length_c   1.000
_cell.angle_alpha   90.00
_cell.angle_beta   90.00
_cell.angle_gamma   90.00
#
_symmetry.space_group_name_H-M   'P 1'
#
loop_
_entity.id
_entity.type
_entity.pdbx_description
1 polymer ?
#
loop_
_entity_poly.entity_id
_entity_poly.type
_entity_poly.pdbx_seq_one_letter_code
_entity_poly.pdbx_strand_id
1 'polypeptide(L)'
;MATAGDDRLRGGEESHTDEDSLVTTCGRRIAVRCLRLGRPDRPVSRIALDVGEDRGGDPGVWAALTPEEARGLAHLLLERVGAVENPAGGARPQGGSPSS
;
A
#
# COMPACT_ATOMS: atom_id res chain seq x y z
N MET A 1 16.22 -9.93 36.61
CA MET A 1 14.89 -10.24 36.05
C MET A 1 14.85 -9.70 34.64
N ALA A 2 14.58 -10.56 33.65
CA ALA A 2 14.61 -10.22 32.22
C ALA A 2 13.20 -10.30 31.65
N THR A 3 12.65 -9.18 31.18
CA THR A 3 11.48 -9.15 30.28
C THR A 3 11.54 -7.88 29.43
N ALA A 4 11.84 -8.04 28.14
CA ALA A 4 11.25 -7.28 27.05
C ALA A 4 11.74 -7.92 25.75
N GLY A 5 10.97 -8.91 25.28
CA GLY A 5 11.12 -9.44 23.93
C GLY A 5 10.72 -8.35 22.96
N ASP A 6 11.73 -7.69 22.39
CA ASP A 6 11.60 -6.80 21.25
C ASP A 6 11.45 -7.68 20.01
N ASP A 7 10.23 -8.19 19.80
CA ASP A 7 9.80 -8.77 18.53
C ASP A 7 9.63 -7.60 17.55
N ARG A 8 10.76 -7.08 17.07
CA ARG A 8 10.78 -6.22 15.89
C ARG A 8 10.33 -7.07 14.72
N LEU A 9 9.02 -7.03 14.50
CA LEU A 9 8.38 -7.37 13.25
C LEU A 9 9.23 -6.75 12.13
N ARG A 10 9.95 -7.67 11.48
CA ARG A 10 10.73 -7.50 10.27
C ARG A 10 9.89 -6.66 9.31
N GLY A 11 10.17 -5.36 9.30
CA GLY A 11 9.56 -4.42 8.37
C GLY A 11 9.75 -5.00 6.99
N GLY A 12 8.63 -5.35 6.35
CA GLY A 12 8.64 -5.57 4.92
C GLY A 12 9.33 -4.36 4.32
N GLU A 13 10.36 -4.63 3.54
CA GLU A 13 11.00 -3.70 2.62
C GLU A 13 9.89 -3.07 1.76
N GLU A 14 9.30 -1.98 2.27
CA GLU A 14 8.37 -1.14 1.54
C GLU A 14 9.21 -0.36 0.54
N SER A 15 9.52 -0.98 -0.60
CA SER A 15 10.10 -0.28 -1.74
C SER A 15 9.15 0.84 -2.14
N HIS A 16 9.42 2.03 -1.61
CA HIS A 16 8.81 3.28 -2.01
C HIS A 16 9.50 3.74 -3.28
N THR A 17 9.01 3.27 -4.42
CA THR A 17 9.34 3.93 -5.68
C THR A 17 8.50 5.20 -5.78
N ASP A 18 9.10 6.30 -6.24
CA ASP A 18 8.43 7.59 -6.46
C ASP A 18 7.17 7.48 -7.35
N GLU A 19 7.10 6.41 -8.14
CA GLU A 19 6.00 6.00 -9.03
C GLU A 19 4.67 5.72 -8.30
N ASP A 20 4.68 5.46 -6.99
CA ASP A 20 3.48 5.26 -6.18
C ASP A 20 2.94 6.56 -5.55
N SER A 21 3.43 7.71 -5.99
CA SER A 21 3.04 9.00 -5.47
C SER A 21 2.65 10.01 -6.56
N LEU A 22 1.58 10.75 -6.30
CA LEU A 22 1.13 11.88 -7.09
C LEU A 22 1.51 13.17 -6.36
N VAL A 23 2.15 14.10 -7.05
CA VAL A 23 2.35 15.46 -6.54
C VAL A 23 1.33 16.37 -7.21
N THR A 24 0.46 16.99 -6.43
CA THR A 24 -0.51 17.97 -6.93
C THR A 24 0.18 19.28 -7.29
N THR A 25 -0.48 20.07 -8.10
CA THR A 25 0.00 21.40 -8.55
C THR A 25 0.26 22.35 -7.37
N CYS A 26 -0.48 22.19 -6.26
CA CYS A 26 -0.25 22.96 -5.03
C CYS A 26 0.90 22.41 -4.16
N GLY A 27 1.65 21.41 -4.65
CA GLY A 27 2.82 20.85 -3.99
C GLY A 27 2.49 19.88 -2.85
N ARG A 28 1.28 19.33 -2.82
CA ARG A 28 0.92 18.25 -1.90
C ARG A 28 1.30 16.91 -2.53
N ARG A 29 2.07 16.10 -1.82
CA ARG A 29 2.35 14.72 -2.22
C ARG A 29 1.29 13.80 -1.63
N ILE A 30 0.67 12.99 -2.47
CA ILE A 30 -0.26 11.94 -2.10
C ILE A 30 0.39 10.61 -2.46
N ALA A 31 0.63 9.75 -1.48
CA ALA A 31 1.21 8.43 -1.70
C ALA A 31 0.16 7.32 -1.56
N VAL A 32 0.24 6.32 -2.43
CA VAL A 32 -0.62 5.14 -2.41
C VAL A 32 0.20 3.94 -1.94
N ARG A 33 -0.24 3.28 -0.87
CA ARG A 33 0.49 2.16 -0.26
C ARG A 33 -0.41 0.95 -0.07
N CYS A 34 0.19 -0.23 0.01
CA CYS A 34 -0.49 -1.44 0.45
C CYS A 34 -0.16 -1.75 1.90
N LEU A 35 -1.19 -1.84 2.73
CA LEU A 35 -1.08 -2.32 4.10
C LEU A 35 -1.65 -3.74 4.19
N ARG A 36 -0.88 -4.66 4.78
CA ARG A 36 -1.41 -5.96 5.21
C ARG A 36 -1.70 -5.87 6.70
N LEU A 37 -2.98 -5.94 7.05
CA LEU A 37 -3.48 -5.76 8.41
C LEU A 37 -4.24 -7.01 8.86
N GLY A 38 -4.32 -7.25 10.16
CA GLY A 38 -5.05 -8.40 10.72
C GLY A 38 -4.14 -9.49 11.26
N ARG A 39 -4.72 -10.65 11.56
CA ARG A 39 -3.95 -11.77 12.13
C ARG A 39 -3.01 -12.35 11.06
N PRO A 40 -1.83 -12.84 11.45
CA PRO A 40 -0.87 -13.43 10.51
C PRO A 40 -1.45 -14.63 9.73
N ASP A 41 -2.41 -15.34 10.33
CA ASP A 41 -3.13 -16.47 9.72
C ASP A 41 -4.24 -16.03 8.74
N ARG A 42 -4.72 -14.79 8.85
CA ARG A 42 -5.73 -14.22 7.94
C ARG A 42 -5.48 -12.73 7.71
N PRO A 43 -4.42 -12.39 6.96
CA PRO A 43 -4.13 -11.00 6.64
C PRO A 43 -5.19 -10.45 5.68
N VAL A 44 -5.57 -9.19 5.90
CA VAL A 44 -6.44 -8.39 5.05
C VAL A 44 -5.58 -7.34 4.38
N SER A 45 -5.49 -7.40 3.05
CA SER A 45 -4.85 -6.35 2.27
C SER A 45 -5.76 -5.14 2.19
N ARG A 46 -5.19 -3.95 2.41
CA ARG A 46 -5.85 -2.65 2.23
C ARG A 46 -4.95 -1.73 1.44
N ILE A 47 -5.55 -0.89 0.62
CA ILE A 47 -4.85 0.22 -0.01
C ILE A 47 -5.05 1.44 0.91
N ALA A 48 -3.95 2.04 1.33
CA ALA A 48 -3.92 3.21 2.17
C ALA A 48 -3.46 4.43 1.36
N LEU A 49 -4.06 5.57 1.65
CA LEU A 49 -3.73 6.84 1.05
C LEU A 49 -3.08 7.73 2.10
N ASP A 50 -1.85 8.14 1.87
CA ASP A 50 -1.20 9.20 2.64
C ASP A 50 -1.35 10.51 1.87
N VAL A 51 -2.15 11.43 2.40
CA VAL A 51 -2.47 12.71 1.74
C VAL A 51 -1.53 13.82 2.24
N GLY A 52 -0.60 13.50 3.14
CA GLY A 52 0.28 14.45 3.81
C GLY A 52 -0.44 15.29 4.88
N GLU A 53 0.33 16.09 5.62
CA GLU A 53 -0.16 16.88 6.75
C GLU A 53 -1.33 17.81 6.37
N ASP A 54 -2.30 17.92 7.27
CA ASP A 54 -3.32 18.95 7.17
C ASP A 54 -2.65 20.31 7.35
N ARG A 55 -2.58 21.11 6.29
CA ARG A 55 -1.96 22.45 6.32
C ARG A 55 -2.95 23.52 6.79
N GLY A 56 -4.11 23.09 7.28
CA GLY A 56 -5.31 23.91 7.46
C GLY A 56 -5.92 23.85 8.85
N GLY A 57 -5.23 23.34 9.88
CA GLY A 57 -5.55 23.46 11.31
C GLY A 57 -6.86 22.83 11.79
N ASP A 58 -7.83 22.63 10.91
CA ASP A 58 -9.16 22.13 11.21
C ASP A 58 -9.25 20.65 10.79
N PRO A 59 -9.51 19.74 11.74
CA PRO A 59 -9.72 18.34 11.41
C PRO A 59 -10.92 18.21 10.46
N GLY A 60 -10.70 17.67 9.26
CA GLY A 60 -11.76 17.41 8.27
C GLY A 60 -11.69 18.23 6.98
N VAL A 61 -10.62 18.98 6.73
CA VAL A 61 -10.40 19.60 5.42
C VAL A 61 -10.10 18.51 4.38
N TRP A 62 -10.92 18.46 3.33
CA TRP A 62 -10.74 17.54 2.22
C TRP A 62 -9.61 18.03 1.31
N ALA A 63 -8.77 17.12 0.83
CA ALA A 63 -7.86 17.45 -0.26
C ALA A 63 -8.66 17.70 -1.54
N ALA A 64 -8.51 18.88 -2.13
CA ALA A 64 -9.05 19.19 -3.44
C ALA A 64 -8.06 18.76 -4.53
N LEU A 65 -8.58 18.16 -5.59
CA LEU A 65 -7.84 17.72 -6.76
C LEU A 65 -8.44 18.35 -8.00
N THR A 66 -7.60 18.68 -8.97
CA THR A 66 -8.08 18.94 -10.33
C THR A 66 -8.61 17.64 -10.95
N PRO A 67 -9.45 17.73 -12.00
CA PRO A 67 -9.91 16.53 -12.70
C PRO A 67 -8.77 15.67 -13.27
N GLU A 68 -7.65 16.27 -13.65
CA GLU A 68 -6.47 15.54 -14.13
C GLU A 68 -5.76 14.81 -13.00
N GLU A 69 -5.53 15.49 -11.88
CA GLU A 69 -4.95 14.90 -10.68
C GLU A 69 -5.81 13.75 -10.14
N ALA A 70 -7.13 13.90 -10.16
CA ALA A 70 -8.07 12.85 -9.75
C ALA A 70 -7.99 11.61 -10.65
N ARG A 71 -7.83 11.79 -11.97
CA ARG A 71 -7.61 10.67 -12.91
C ARG A 71 -6.28 9.98 -12.66
N GLY A 72 -5.21 10.74 -12.45
CA GLY A 72 -3.90 10.19 -12.11
C GLY A 72 -3.95 9.35 -10.83
N LEU A 73 -4.59 9.88 -9.78
CA LEU A 73 -4.78 9.16 -8.53
C LEU A 73 -5.61 7.88 -8.69
N ALA A 74 -6.68 7.93 -9.49
CA ALA A 74 -7.52 6.76 -9.78
C ALA A 74 -6.73 5.66 -10.52
N HIS A 75 -5.88 6.03 -11.47
CA HIS A 75 -5.00 5.09 -12.16
C HIS A 75 -4.05 4.37 -11.19
N LEU A 76 -3.36 5.13 -10.34
CA LEU A 76 -2.46 4.58 -9.32
C LEU A 76 -3.19 3.62 -8.37
N LEU A 77 -4.41 3.98 -7.96
CA LEU A 77 -5.23 3.10 -7.12
C LEU A 77 -5.57 1.79 -7.82
N LEU A 78 -5.98 1.83 -9.10
CA LEU A 78 -6.33 0.64 -9.86
C LEU A 78 -5.13 -0.27 -10.13
N GLU A 79 -3.97 0.30 -10.47
CA GLU A 79 -2.72 -0.45 -10.61
C GLU A 79 -2.37 -1.18 -9.31
N ARG A 80 -2.55 -0.48 -8.18
CA ARG A 80 -2.26 -1.07 -6.88
C ARG A 80 -3.27 -2.14 -6.46
N VAL A 81 -4.55 -1.99 -6.80
CA VAL A 81 -5.55 -3.06 -6.65
C VAL A 81 -5.10 -4.30 -7.43
N GLY A 82 -4.73 -4.12 -8.70
CA GLY A 82 -4.27 -5.22 -9.55
C GLY A 82 -3.06 -5.97 -8.96
N ALA A 83 -2.09 -5.23 -8.42
CA ALA A 83 -0.92 -5.82 -7.75
C ALA A 83 -1.27 -6.58 -6.45
N VAL A 84 -2.28 -6.12 -5.71
CA VAL A 84 -2.76 -6.79 -4.48
C VAL A 84 -3.56 -8.04 -4.80
N GLU A 85 -4.42 -7.99 -5.81
CA GLU A 85 -5.26 -9.11 -6.23
C GLU A 85 -4.47 -10.21 -6.93
N ASN A 86 -3.44 -9.83 -7.70
CA ASN A 86 -2.58 -10.75 -8.43
C ASN A 86 -1.09 -10.55 -8.05
N PRO A 87 -0.68 -10.97 -6.85
CA PRO A 87 0.74 -10.99 -6.49
C PRO A 87 1.40 -12.10 -7.30
N ALA A 88 1.98 -11.77 -8.45
CA ALA A 88 2.70 -12.73 -9.28
C ALA A 88 3.75 -13.47 -8.42
N GLY A 89 3.52 -14.75 -8.12
CA GLY A 89 4.44 -15.59 -7.34
C GLY A 89 3.83 -16.47 -6.24
N GLY A 90 2.52 -16.70 -6.20
CA GLY A 90 1.99 -17.87 -5.51
C GLY A 90 2.49 -19.13 -6.22
N ALA A 91 3.53 -19.77 -5.67
CA ALA A 91 4.08 -21.03 -6.14
C ALA A 91 2.96 -22.01 -6.51
N ARG A 92 2.95 -22.50 -7.75
CA ARG A 92 2.27 -23.76 -8.11
C ARG A 92 3.08 -24.90 -7.47
N PRO A 93 2.63 -25.61 -6.42
CA PRO A 93 3.21 -26.91 -6.12
C PRO A 93 2.61 -27.91 -7.11
N GLN A 94 3.22 -28.03 -8.29
CA GLN A 94 2.92 -29.16 -9.19
C GLN A 94 4.21 -29.90 -9.51
N GLY A 95 4.94 -30.21 -8.45
CA GLY A 95 5.76 -31.41 -8.39
C GLY A 95 4.84 -32.60 -8.11
N GLY A 96 4.13 -33.04 -9.13
CA GLY A 96 3.44 -34.32 -9.15
C GLY A 96 4.09 -35.15 -10.25
N SER A 97 5.15 -35.87 -9.93
CA SER A 97 5.80 -36.83 -10.82
C SER A 97 4.76 -37.83 -11.33
N PRO A 98 4.64 -38.10 -12.64
CA PRO A 98 3.96 -39.30 -13.09
C PRO A 98 4.83 -40.51 -12.74
N SER A 99 4.40 -41.29 -11.76
CA SER A 99 4.92 -42.64 -11.52
C SER A 99 4.10 -43.65 -12.31
N SER A 100 4.87 -44.45 -13.08
CA SER A 100 4.57 -45.75 -13.69
C SER A 100 3.74 -45.78 -14.97
#